data_AF-J3P5S6-F1
#
_entry.id   AF-J3P5S6-F1
#
_cell.length_a   1.000
_cell.length_b   1.000
_cell.length_c   1.000
_cell.angle_alpha   90.00
_cell.angle_beta   90.00
_cell.angle_gamma   90.00
#
_symmetry.space_group_name_H-M   'P 1'
#
loop_
_entity.id
_entity.type
_entity.pdbx_description
1 polymer ?
#
loop_
_entity_poly.entity_id
_entity_poly.type
_entity_poly.pdbx_seq_one_letter_code
_entity_poly.pdbx_strand_id
1 'polypeptide(L)'
;MSACETAHRWPCPLLEHTCNMAITELALLRLSGKETLATMRPFLQRIKDVTEAWTRRPGTVRYFQQADDARAIYLVGQWTSLSEHMDGFIPSAGNQALLQEGAGRFAIEAFLHFEAVMPRGDLGTGVCVVRNFCKLGAREAGSGQAMEKAAELISGHTSPVAGWRVDVPEHEAMEEFVICGWPADGTDHLRRYHDAVEGWVDRIEAKHAIEIRV
;
A
#
# COMPACT_ATOMS: atom_id res chain seq x y z
N MET A 1 60.02 7.68 -9.39
CA MET A 1 59.71 6.24 -9.29
C MET A 1 59.34 5.97 -7.84
N SER A 2 58.10 6.33 -7.46
CA SER A 2 56.91 5.47 -7.42
C SER A 2 57.11 4.25 -6.53
N ALA A 3 56.57 4.31 -5.31
CA ALA A 3 56.28 3.15 -4.50
C ALA A 3 54.76 3.11 -4.33
N CYS A 4 54.21 2.09 -4.98
CA CYS A 4 52.79 1.79 -5.14
C CYS A 4 52.20 1.22 -3.85
N GLU A 5 50.89 1.40 -3.74
CA GLU A 5 49.97 0.96 -2.70
C GLU A 5 50.11 -0.52 -2.32
N THR A 6 49.91 -0.81 -1.03
CA THR A 6 49.42 -2.11 -0.55
C THR A 6 48.36 -1.87 0.52
N ALA A 7 47.11 -1.69 0.07
CA ALA A 7 45.93 -1.81 0.90
C ALA A 7 45.61 -3.30 1.08
N HIS A 8 45.76 -3.80 2.31
CA HIS A 8 45.29 -5.12 2.70
C HIS A 8 44.03 -5.00 3.56
N ARG A 9 42.91 -5.40 2.92
CA ARG A 9 41.83 -6.26 3.41
C ARG A 9 41.28 -5.99 4.81
N TRP A 10 40.05 -5.49 4.82
CA TRP A 10 38.96 -6.11 5.58
C TRP A 10 37.80 -6.41 4.61
N PRO A 11 37.37 -7.66 4.43
CA PRO A 11 36.11 -7.94 3.74
C PRO A 11 34.98 -7.62 4.71
N CYS A 12 34.11 -6.67 4.35
CA CYS A 12 32.84 -6.47 5.03
C CYS A 12 31.87 -7.56 4.53
N PRO A 13 31.40 -8.49 5.37
CA PRO A 13 30.35 -9.42 4.99
C PRO A 13 29.00 -8.79 5.35
N LEU A 14 28.61 -7.78 4.58
CA LEU A 14 27.22 -7.41 4.38
C LEU A 14 26.98 -7.64 2.88
N LEU A 15 27.03 -8.90 2.43
CA LEU A 15 25.81 -9.64 2.11
C LEU A 15 24.74 -8.72 1.50
N GLU A 16 24.94 -8.42 0.22
CA GLU A 16 23.98 -8.73 -0.85
C GLU A 16 22.64 -9.29 -0.35
N HIS A 17 21.79 -8.42 0.16
CA HIS A 17 20.34 -8.59 0.15
C HIS A 17 19.70 -7.20 0.09
N THR A 18 19.83 -6.54 -1.06
CA THR A 18 18.67 -5.78 -1.55
C THR A 18 17.63 -6.83 -1.92
N CYS A 19 16.96 -7.39 -0.91
CA CYS A 19 15.71 -8.08 -1.13
C CYS A 19 14.86 -7.11 -1.94
N ASN A 20 14.52 -7.50 -3.16
CA ASN A 20 13.62 -6.77 -4.02
C ASN A 20 12.27 -6.71 -3.27
N MET A 21 12.11 -5.68 -2.44
CA MET A 21 10.96 -5.54 -1.55
C MET A 21 9.76 -5.35 -2.47
N ALA A 22 8.83 -6.32 -2.44
CA ALA A 22 7.61 -6.17 -3.20
C ALA A 22 6.91 -4.89 -2.76
N ILE A 23 6.31 -4.20 -3.72
CA ILE A 23 5.62 -2.95 -3.52
C ILE A 23 4.12 -3.22 -3.50
N THR A 24 3.45 -2.71 -2.47
CA THR A 24 2.00 -2.66 -2.41
C THR A 24 1.54 -1.32 -2.99
N GLU A 25 0.63 -1.37 -3.95
CA GLU A 25 -0.15 -0.22 -4.38
C GLU A 25 -1.41 -0.10 -3.52
N LEU A 26 -1.74 1.13 -3.11
CA LEU A 26 -3.04 1.48 -2.56
C LEU A 26 -3.62 2.63 -3.37
N ALA A 27 -4.72 2.37 -4.06
CA ALA A 27 -5.50 3.39 -4.77
C ALA A 27 -6.89 3.51 -4.16
N LEU A 28 -7.38 4.74 -3.98
CA LEU A 28 -8.76 5.01 -3.57
C LEU A 28 -9.56 5.52 -4.77
N LEU A 29 -10.49 4.70 -5.24
CA LEU A 29 -11.39 5.00 -6.34
C LEU A 29 -12.72 5.52 -5.78
N ARG A 30 -13.09 6.75 -6.13
CA ARG A 30 -14.41 7.34 -5.83
C ARG A 30 -15.32 7.21 -7.04
N LEU A 31 -16.36 6.41 -6.93
CA LEU A 31 -17.35 6.21 -8.00
C LEU A 31 -18.04 7.53 -8.34
N SER A 32 -18.21 7.81 -9.64
CA SER A 32 -18.77 9.05 -10.18
C SER A 32 -20.22 8.89 -10.63
N GLY A 33 -20.98 9.99 -10.63
CA GLY A 33 -22.36 10.02 -11.15
C GLY A 33 -23.27 8.96 -10.53
N LYS A 34 -23.85 8.10 -11.39
CA LYS A 34 -24.77 7.00 -11.02
C LYS A 34 -24.08 5.64 -10.90
N GLU A 35 -22.75 5.58 -10.97
CA GLU A 35 -22.02 4.32 -10.80
C GLU A 35 -22.23 3.75 -9.40
N THR A 36 -22.38 2.43 -9.35
CA THR A 36 -22.52 1.63 -8.13
C THR A 36 -21.54 0.46 -8.21
N LEU A 37 -21.32 -0.24 -7.10
CA LEU A 37 -20.54 -1.46 -7.12
C LEU A 37 -21.09 -2.49 -8.13
N ALA A 38 -22.42 -2.60 -8.26
CA ALA A 38 -23.03 -3.53 -9.20
C ALA A 38 -22.69 -3.19 -10.67
N THR A 39 -22.72 -1.92 -11.05
CA THR A 39 -22.41 -1.47 -12.42
C THR A 39 -20.91 -1.45 -12.71
N MET A 40 -20.08 -1.26 -11.67
CA MET A 40 -18.62 -1.23 -11.78
C MET A 40 -17.99 -2.62 -11.73
N ARG A 41 -18.65 -3.64 -11.17
CA ARG A 41 -18.09 -4.99 -10.99
C ARG A 41 -17.45 -5.57 -12.25
N PRO A 42 -18.09 -5.56 -13.44
CA PRO A 42 -17.46 -6.10 -14.65
C PRO A 42 -16.19 -5.35 -15.07
N PHE A 43 -16.12 -4.04 -14.79
CA PHE A 43 -14.96 -3.23 -15.09
C PHE A 43 -13.82 -3.47 -14.10
N LEU A 44 -14.14 -3.58 -12.80
CA LEU A 44 -13.15 -3.98 -11.78
C LEU A 44 -12.59 -5.38 -12.05
N GLN A 45 -13.42 -6.33 -12.49
CA GLN A 45 -12.94 -7.65 -12.91
C GLN A 45 -11.95 -7.54 -14.09
N ARG A 46 -12.23 -6.70 -15.09
CA ARG A 46 -11.27 -6.46 -16.20
C ARG A 46 -9.96 -5.85 -15.73
N ILE A 47 -9.99 -4.88 -14.80
CA ILE A 47 -8.77 -4.33 -14.21
C ILE A 47 -7.95 -5.45 -13.58
N LYS A 48 -8.59 -6.29 -12.77
CA LYS A 48 -7.96 -7.46 -12.15
C LYS A 48 -7.36 -8.39 -13.20
N ASP A 49 -8.12 -8.79 -14.22
CA ASP A 49 -7.65 -9.72 -15.25
C ASP A 49 -6.43 -9.18 -16.00
N VAL A 50 -6.48 -7.92 -16.45
CA VAL A 50 -5.38 -7.28 -17.18
C VAL A 50 -4.13 -7.14 -16.32
N THR A 51 -4.30 -6.73 -15.05
CA THR A 51 -3.19 -6.56 -14.10
C THR A 51 -2.55 -7.90 -13.72
N GLU A 52 -3.37 -8.92 -13.45
CA GLU A 52 -2.87 -10.25 -13.07
C GLU A 52 -2.26 -11.00 -14.26
N ALA A 53 -2.76 -10.76 -15.48
CA ALA A 53 -2.13 -11.24 -16.70
C ALA A 53 -0.77 -10.57 -16.95
N TRP A 54 -0.67 -9.25 -16.73
CA TRP A 54 0.60 -8.51 -16.84
C TRP A 54 1.64 -9.03 -15.85
N THR A 55 1.28 -9.09 -14.57
CA THR A 55 2.17 -9.54 -13.49
C THR A 55 2.47 -11.03 -13.55
N ARG A 56 1.66 -11.81 -14.28
CA ARG A 56 1.67 -13.29 -14.34
C ARG A 56 1.52 -13.92 -12.96
N ARG A 57 0.81 -13.24 -12.06
CA ARG A 57 0.63 -13.62 -10.66
C ARG A 57 -0.84 -13.48 -10.30
N PRO A 58 -1.60 -14.57 -10.20
CA PRO A 58 -2.99 -14.50 -9.79
C PRO A 58 -3.09 -14.07 -8.31
N GLY A 59 -4.18 -13.38 -7.99
CA GLY A 59 -4.46 -12.91 -6.63
C GLY A 59 -3.63 -11.71 -6.16
N THR A 60 -2.98 -10.98 -7.06
CA THR A 60 -2.23 -9.74 -6.75
C THR A 60 -3.11 -8.49 -6.68
N VAL A 61 -4.33 -8.54 -7.20
CA VAL A 61 -5.28 -7.42 -7.13
C VAL A 61 -6.47 -7.76 -6.25
N ARG A 62 -6.77 -6.87 -5.31
CA ARG A 62 -7.90 -6.98 -4.38
C ARG A 62 -8.64 -5.66 -4.25
N TYR A 63 -9.92 -5.76 -3.89
CA TYR A 63 -10.79 -4.60 -3.74
C TYR A 63 -11.44 -4.59 -2.37
N PHE A 64 -11.54 -3.41 -1.76
CA PHE A 64 -12.23 -3.21 -0.50
C PHE A 64 -13.12 -1.98 -0.58
N GLN A 65 -14.39 -2.10 -0.22
CA GLN A 65 -15.33 -0.96 -0.19
C GLN A 65 -15.34 -0.35 1.22
N GLN A 66 -15.23 0.98 1.35
CA GLN A 66 -15.34 1.63 2.66
C GLN A 66 -16.69 1.33 3.30
N ALA A 67 -16.67 0.97 4.59
CA ALA A 67 -17.88 0.58 5.32
C ALA A 67 -18.84 1.77 5.54
N ASP A 68 -18.30 2.98 5.63
CA ASP A 68 -19.03 4.25 5.80
C ASP A 68 -19.35 4.95 4.47
N ASP A 69 -18.77 4.53 3.34
CA ASP A 69 -19.06 5.09 2.02
C ASP A 69 -19.00 4.03 0.90
N ALA A 70 -20.17 3.62 0.41
CA ALA A 70 -20.30 2.67 -0.68
C ALA A 70 -19.75 3.16 -2.04
N ARG A 71 -19.45 4.45 -2.19
CA ARG A 71 -18.83 5.02 -3.40
C ARG A 71 -17.31 5.00 -3.36
N ALA A 72 -16.70 4.64 -2.23
CA ALA A 72 -15.27 4.58 -2.06
C ALA A 72 -14.78 3.13 -2.10
N ILE A 73 -13.94 2.82 -3.09
CA ILE A 73 -13.36 1.49 -3.28
C ILE A 73 -11.84 1.61 -3.27
N TYR A 74 -11.20 0.95 -2.32
CA TYR A 74 -9.78 0.70 -2.36
C TYR A 74 -9.47 -0.39 -3.38
N LEU A 75 -8.47 -0.13 -4.24
CA LEU A 75 -7.75 -1.12 -5.03
C LEU A 75 -6.41 -1.33 -4.34
N VAL A 76 -6.07 -2.60 -4.07
CA VAL A 76 -4.77 -3.00 -3.55
C VAL A 76 -4.08 -3.90 -4.58
N GLY A 77 -2.91 -3.47 -5.05
CA GLY A 77 -2.09 -4.16 -6.06
C GLY A 77 -0.76 -4.66 -5.48
N GLN A 78 -0.18 -5.71 -6.06
CA GLN A 78 1.13 -6.24 -5.69
C GLN A 78 2.10 -6.27 -6.88
N TRP A 79 3.20 -5.54 -6.71
CA TRP A 79 4.24 -5.33 -7.70
C TRP A 79 5.59 -5.85 -7.18
N THR A 80 6.41 -6.37 -8.07
CA THR A 80 7.80 -6.76 -7.78
C THR A 80 8.71 -5.55 -7.60
N SER A 81 8.35 -4.39 -8.17
CA SER A 81 9.03 -3.12 -7.96
C SER A 81 8.13 -1.95 -8.36
N LEU A 82 8.46 -0.74 -7.91
CA LEU A 82 7.77 0.48 -8.34
C LEU A 82 7.88 0.67 -9.86
N SER A 83 9.03 0.33 -10.45
CA SER A 83 9.26 0.44 -11.90
C SER A 83 8.43 -0.56 -12.72
N GLU A 84 8.19 -1.80 -12.22
CA GLU A 84 7.27 -2.74 -12.88
C GLU A 84 5.89 -2.11 -13.08
N HIS A 85 5.41 -1.39 -12.06
CA HIS A 85 4.14 -0.69 -12.12
C HIS A 85 4.22 0.57 -12.96
N MET A 86 5.01 1.55 -12.52
CA MET A 86 4.98 2.93 -13.04
C MET A 86 5.54 3.05 -14.45
N ASP A 87 6.65 2.35 -14.74
CA ASP A 87 7.32 2.45 -16.05
C ASP A 87 6.87 1.34 -17.00
N GLY A 88 6.38 0.22 -16.46
CA GLY A 88 5.93 -0.94 -17.23
C GLY A 88 4.43 -0.97 -17.45
N PHE A 89 3.67 -1.27 -16.40
CA PHE A 89 2.23 -1.51 -16.50
C PHE A 89 1.43 -0.25 -16.84
N ILE A 90 1.70 0.88 -16.16
CA ILE A 90 0.96 2.12 -16.36
C ILE A 90 0.94 2.56 -17.83
N PRO A 91 2.07 2.63 -18.57
CA PRO A 91 2.07 3.00 -19.98
C PRO A 91 1.66 1.86 -20.93
N SER A 92 1.43 0.64 -20.43
CA SER A 92 1.07 -0.50 -21.28
C SER A 92 -0.26 -0.28 -22.01
N ALA A 93 -0.39 -0.83 -23.23
CA ALA A 93 -1.61 -0.70 -24.02
C ALA A 93 -2.86 -1.25 -23.30
N GLY A 94 -2.70 -2.32 -22.52
CA GLY A 94 -3.80 -2.90 -21.73
C GLY A 94 -4.31 -1.95 -20.65
N ASN A 95 -3.41 -1.35 -19.86
CA ASN A 95 -3.79 -0.38 -18.84
C ASN A 95 -4.34 0.92 -19.46
N GLN A 96 -3.74 1.41 -20.55
CA GLN A 96 -4.22 2.62 -21.23
C GLN A 96 -5.65 2.45 -21.77
N ALA A 97 -5.99 1.26 -22.29
CA ALA A 97 -7.37 0.95 -22.69
C ALA A 97 -8.34 0.98 -21.49
N LEU A 98 -7.92 0.46 -20.32
CA LEU A 98 -8.71 0.52 -19.09
C LEU A 98 -8.90 1.95 -18.57
N LEU A 99 -7.85 2.78 -18.60
CA LEU A 99 -7.93 4.19 -18.20
C LEU A 99 -8.89 4.98 -19.09
N GLN A 100 -8.86 4.73 -20.40
CA GLN A 100 -9.81 5.31 -21.34
C GLN A 100 -11.24 4.85 -21.08
N GLU A 101 -11.46 3.55 -20.85
CA GLU A 101 -12.78 2.99 -20.56
C GLU A 101 -13.33 3.48 -19.20
N GLY A 102 -12.45 3.66 -18.22
CA GLY A 102 -12.76 4.13 -16.86
C GLY A 102 -13.01 5.64 -16.77
N ALA A 103 -12.69 6.40 -17.82
CA ALA A 103 -12.81 7.86 -17.82
C ALA A 103 -14.23 8.31 -17.45
N GLY A 104 -14.34 9.15 -16.41
CA GLY A 104 -15.62 9.67 -15.92
C GLY A 104 -16.45 8.70 -15.08
N ARG A 105 -16.03 7.44 -14.92
CA ARG A 105 -16.72 6.44 -14.08
C ARG A 105 -16.30 6.51 -12.61
N PHE A 106 -15.08 6.97 -12.35
CA PHE A 106 -14.54 7.22 -11.02
C PHE A 106 -13.47 8.32 -11.06
N ALA A 107 -13.14 8.85 -9.89
CA ALA A 107 -11.94 9.64 -9.64
C ALA A 107 -10.95 8.83 -8.80
N ILE A 108 -9.65 9.05 -8.99
CA ILE A 108 -8.61 8.51 -8.13
C ILE A 108 -8.28 9.57 -7.08
N GLU A 109 -8.66 9.34 -5.83
CA GLU A 109 -8.46 10.30 -4.73
C GLU A 109 -7.18 10.05 -3.94
N ALA A 110 -6.70 8.82 -3.94
CA ALA A 110 -5.38 8.46 -3.43
C ALA A 110 -4.77 7.45 -4.40
N PHE A 111 -3.46 7.56 -4.60
CA PHE A 111 -2.66 6.65 -5.40
C PHE A 111 -1.24 6.69 -4.82
N LEU A 112 -0.87 5.63 -4.12
CA LEU A 112 0.41 5.55 -3.42
C LEU A 112 0.98 4.14 -3.42
N HIS A 113 2.27 4.06 -3.14
CA HIS A 113 3.03 2.81 -3.07
C HIS A 113 3.78 2.70 -1.76
N PHE A 114 3.78 1.52 -1.14
CA PHE A 114 4.50 1.29 0.11
C PHE A 114 5.17 -0.08 0.17
N GLU A 115 6.25 -0.17 0.95
CA GLU A 115 7.10 -1.37 1.12
C GLU A 115 6.40 -2.42 1.98
N ALA A 116 5.55 -3.23 1.37
CA ALA A 116 4.89 -4.31 2.08
C ALA A 116 4.48 -5.44 1.13
N VAL A 117 4.32 -6.64 1.68
CA VAL A 117 3.81 -7.81 0.95
C VAL A 117 2.41 -8.13 1.46
N MET A 118 1.42 -8.13 0.57
CA MET A 118 0.08 -8.58 0.92
C MET A 118 0.04 -10.13 0.99
N PRO A 119 -0.42 -10.73 2.10
CA PRO A 119 -0.52 -12.16 2.24
C PRO A 119 -1.55 -12.75 1.26
N ARG A 120 -1.20 -13.92 0.70
CA ARG A 120 -2.06 -14.73 -0.17
C ARG A 120 -2.93 -15.63 0.71
N GLY A 121 -4.05 -15.10 1.18
CA GLY A 121 -4.96 -15.84 2.06
C GLY A 121 -6.28 -15.11 2.28
N ASP A 122 -7.19 -15.77 2.98
CA ASP A 122 -8.39 -15.13 3.49
C ASP A 122 -7.97 -14.06 4.51
N LEU A 123 -8.39 -12.82 4.24
CA LEU A 123 -8.10 -11.65 5.06
C LEU A 123 -9.35 -11.25 5.83
N GLY A 124 -10.16 -12.24 6.21
CA GLY A 124 -11.39 -12.04 6.96
C GLY A 124 -12.41 -11.17 6.21
N THR A 125 -13.35 -10.62 6.96
CA THR A 125 -14.48 -9.87 6.40
C THR A 125 -14.17 -8.41 6.10
N GLY A 126 -13.01 -7.88 6.51
CA GLY A 126 -12.65 -6.49 6.28
C GLY A 126 -11.25 -6.12 6.78
N VAL A 127 -10.82 -4.92 6.42
CA VAL A 127 -9.52 -4.32 6.74
C VAL A 127 -9.72 -2.92 7.30
N CYS A 128 -8.79 -2.47 8.13
CA CYS A 128 -8.62 -1.08 8.50
C CYS A 128 -7.40 -0.55 7.73
N VAL A 129 -7.65 0.41 6.85
CA VAL A 129 -6.61 1.15 6.14
C VAL A 129 -6.27 2.37 6.98
N VAL A 130 -5.06 2.40 7.54
CA VAL A 130 -4.53 3.51 8.34
C VAL A 130 -3.37 4.16 7.60
N ARG A 131 -3.47 5.46 7.38
CA ARG A 131 -2.43 6.30 6.79
C ARG A 131 -1.92 7.23 7.86
N ASN A 132 -0.64 7.09 8.20
CA ASN A 132 0.04 7.91 9.18
C ASN A 132 0.89 8.93 8.44
N PHE A 133 0.55 10.20 8.57
CA PHE A 133 1.36 11.30 8.06
C PHE A 133 2.35 11.66 9.16
N CYS A 134 3.58 11.22 8.98
CA CYS A 134 4.64 11.22 9.98
C CYS A 134 5.39 12.56 10.01
N LYS A 135 5.93 12.87 11.18
CA LYS A 135 6.87 13.97 11.38
C LYS A 135 8.13 13.71 10.56
N LEU A 136 8.76 14.78 10.08
CA LEU A 136 10.02 14.69 9.36
C LEU A 136 11.10 13.99 10.20
N GLY A 137 11.79 13.01 9.60
CA GLY A 137 12.85 12.22 10.24
C GLY A 137 12.34 11.01 11.04
N ALA A 138 11.04 10.73 11.08
CA ALA A 138 10.49 9.57 11.78
C ALA A 138 11.00 8.25 11.17
N ARG A 139 11.10 8.18 9.84
CA ARG A 139 11.64 7.05 9.08
C ARG A 139 13.08 6.74 9.45
N GLU A 140 13.94 7.77 9.43
CA GLU A 140 15.36 7.64 9.80
C GLU A 140 15.55 7.31 11.28
N ALA A 141 14.66 7.82 12.14
CA ALA A 141 14.62 7.48 13.56
C ALA A 141 14.14 6.04 13.83
N GLY A 142 13.75 5.29 12.80
CA GLY A 142 13.32 3.89 12.92
C GLY A 142 11.92 3.72 13.51
N SER A 143 11.07 4.75 13.44
CA SER A 143 9.71 4.71 14.02
C SER A 143 8.82 3.63 13.40
N GLY A 144 9.15 3.14 12.20
CA GLY A 144 8.40 2.11 11.49
C GLY A 144 8.19 0.85 12.32
N GLN A 145 9.23 0.36 13.01
CA GLN A 145 9.11 -0.83 13.87
C GLN A 145 8.14 -0.60 15.04
N ALA A 146 8.13 0.61 15.61
CA ALA A 146 7.19 0.98 16.67
C ALA A 146 5.76 1.05 16.14
N MET A 147 5.56 1.59 14.93
CA MET A 147 4.25 1.66 14.28
C MET A 147 3.73 0.28 13.87
N GLU A 148 4.58 -0.61 13.36
CA GLU A 148 4.24 -2.01 13.06
C GLU A 148 3.81 -2.75 14.32
N LYS A 149 4.58 -2.61 15.40
CA LYS A 149 4.23 -3.21 16.69
C LYS A 149 2.93 -2.63 17.26
N ALA A 150 2.73 -1.32 17.15
CA ALA A 150 1.47 -0.69 17.53
C ALA A 150 0.32 -1.17 16.64
N ALA A 151 0.58 -1.46 15.38
CA ALA A 151 -0.43 -1.96 14.44
C ALA A 151 -0.95 -3.37 14.81
N GLU A 152 -0.24 -4.13 15.64
CA GLU A 152 -0.77 -5.36 16.23
C GLU A 152 -2.00 -5.08 17.10
N LEU A 153 -2.07 -3.91 17.74
CA LEU A 153 -3.23 -3.50 18.55
C LEU A 153 -4.51 -3.39 17.72
N ILE A 154 -4.40 -2.97 16.47
CA ILE A 154 -5.54 -2.85 15.55
C ILE A 154 -5.83 -4.15 14.81
N SER A 155 -4.89 -5.11 14.78
CA SER A 155 -4.99 -6.28 13.89
C SER A 155 -5.63 -7.52 14.52
N GLY A 156 -5.92 -7.47 15.83
CA GLY A 156 -6.68 -8.47 16.56
C GLY A 156 -5.92 -9.77 16.78
N HIS A 157 -5.53 -10.48 15.71
CA HIS A 157 -4.81 -11.76 15.74
C HIS A 157 -3.99 -12.07 14.47
N THR A 158 -4.02 -11.20 13.44
CA THR A 158 -3.20 -11.35 12.22
C THR A 158 -2.13 -10.26 12.18
N SER A 159 -0.98 -10.55 11.58
CA SER A 159 0.03 -9.51 11.37
C SER A 159 -0.49 -8.48 10.36
N PRO A 160 -0.48 -7.18 10.67
CA PRO A 160 -0.85 -6.15 9.71
C PRO A 160 0.11 -6.16 8.52
N VAL A 161 -0.39 -5.75 7.35
CA VAL A 161 0.48 -5.37 6.24
C VAL A 161 0.80 -3.91 6.40
N ALA A 162 2.07 -3.58 6.61
CA ALA A 162 2.48 -2.22 6.87
C ALA A 162 3.81 -1.90 6.22
N GLY A 163 4.03 -0.64 5.91
CA GLY A 163 5.26 -0.19 5.29
C GLY A 163 5.29 1.30 5.03
N TRP A 164 6.49 1.80 4.78
CA TRP A 164 6.68 3.18 4.40
C TRP A 164 6.32 3.42 2.95
N ARG A 165 5.75 4.58 2.66
CA ARG A 165 5.52 5.07 1.31
C ARG A 165 6.84 5.27 0.57
N VAL A 166 6.89 4.91 -0.71
CA VAL A 166 8.10 4.93 -1.55
C VAL A 166 8.02 5.81 -2.79
N ASP A 167 6.84 6.33 -3.11
CA ASP A 167 6.60 7.19 -4.27
C ASP A 167 6.38 8.66 -3.83
N VAL A 168 7.12 9.09 -2.81
CA VAL A 168 7.17 10.49 -2.38
C VAL A 168 8.14 11.24 -3.30
N PRO A 169 7.73 12.34 -3.96
CA PRO A 169 8.65 13.14 -4.75
C PRO A 169 9.81 13.67 -3.91
N GLU A 170 11.02 13.74 -4.48
CA GLU A 170 12.24 14.17 -3.76
C GLU A 170 12.14 15.56 -3.11
N HIS A 171 11.23 16.41 -3.60
CA HIS A 171 11.01 17.77 -3.09
C HIS A 171 9.91 17.85 -2.02
N GLU A 172 9.22 16.75 -1.73
CA GLU A 172 8.21 16.67 -0.67
C GLU A 172 8.82 16.07 0.60
N ALA A 173 8.88 16.87 1.67
CA ALA A 173 9.31 16.43 2.99
C ALA A 173 8.19 15.71 3.76
N MET A 174 7.46 14.83 3.08
CA MET A 174 6.34 14.08 3.65
C MET A 174 6.76 12.63 3.88
N GLU A 175 6.67 12.18 5.12
CA GLU A 175 6.82 10.77 5.45
C GLU A 175 5.45 10.17 5.71
N GLU A 176 5.13 9.07 5.02
CA GLU A 176 3.84 8.39 5.18
C GLU A 176 4.07 6.92 5.50
N PHE A 177 3.50 6.45 6.62
CA PHE A 177 3.50 5.04 7.01
C PHE A 177 2.10 4.48 6.86
N VAL A 178 1.96 3.46 6.01
CA VAL A 178 0.67 2.89 5.64
C VAL A 178 0.51 1.54 6.33
N ILE A 179 -0.68 1.30 6.86
CA ILE A 179 -1.08 0.02 7.45
C ILE A 179 -2.39 -0.42 6.82
N CYS A 180 -2.41 -1.63 6.30
CA CYS A 180 -3.60 -2.41 6.00
C CYS A 180 -3.68 -3.52 7.04
N GLY A 181 -4.38 -3.25 8.15
CA GLY A 181 -4.56 -4.16 9.28
C GLY A 181 -5.96 -4.78 9.32
N TRP A 182 -6.16 -5.78 10.16
CA TRP A 182 -7.44 -6.47 10.32
C TRP A 182 -8.15 -6.01 11.57
N PRO A 183 -9.23 -5.23 11.48
CA PRO A 183 -9.78 -4.58 12.66
C PRO A 183 -10.07 -5.60 13.75
N ALA A 184 -9.38 -5.44 14.88
CA ALA A 184 -9.80 -5.96 16.16
C ALA A 184 -11.17 -5.35 16.49
N ASP A 185 -12.05 -6.12 17.13
CA ASP A 185 -13.40 -5.65 17.46
C ASP A 185 -13.35 -4.36 18.31
N GLY A 186 -13.74 -3.21 17.75
CA GLY A 186 -14.09 -1.99 18.50
C GLY A 186 -13.14 -0.79 18.38
N THR A 187 -13.68 0.39 18.73
CA THR A 187 -13.03 1.71 18.62
C THR A 187 -11.84 1.93 19.57
N ASP A 188 -11.71 1.11 20.63
CA ASP A 188 -10.66 1.27 21.63
C ASP A 188 -9.26 0.95 21.07
N HIS A 189 -9.18 0.02 20.12
CA HIS A 189 -7.93 -0.38 19.48
C HIS A 189 -7.27 0.74 18.68
N LEU A 190 -8.08 1.51 17.92
CA LEU A 190 -7.58 2.65 17.16
C LEU A 190 -7.11 3.78 18.07
N ARG A 191 -7.79 4.01 19.20
CA ARG A 191 -7.35 5.00 20.19
C ARG A 191 -6.01 4.61 20.82
N ARG A 192 -5.85 3.36 21.25
CA ARG A 192 -4.58 2.86 21.79
C ARG A 192 -3.45 2.93 20.76
N TYR A 193 -3.75 2.65 19.49
CA TYR A 193 -2.81 2.82 18.39
C TYR A 193 -2.36 4.29 18.29
N HIS A 194 -3.30 5.23 18.26
CA HIS A 194 -3.02 6.66 18.20
C HIS A 194 -2.10 7.11 19.35
N ASP A 195 -2.44 6.74 20.59
CA ASP A 195 -1.65 7.07 21.78
C ASP A 195 -0.22 6.49 21.70
N ALA A 196 -0.04 5.32 21.07
CA ALA A 196 1.26 4.69 20.93
C ALA A 196 2.17 5.35 19.88
N VAL A 197 1.61 6.09 18.92
CA VAL A 197 2.35 6.67 17.79
C VAL A 197 2.35 8.20 17.76
N GLU A 198 1.68 8.88 18.69
CA GLU A 198 1.56 10.35 18.74
C GLU A 198 2.91 11.10 18.71
N GLY A 199 3.97 10.46 19.23
CA GLY A 199 5.33 10.99 19.20
C GLY A 199 5.89 11.17 17.79
N TRP A 200 5.38 10.40 16.82
CA TRP A 200 5.95 10.24 15.47
C TRP A 200 5.01 10.71 14.36
N VAL A 201 3.72 10.90 14.66
CA VAL A 201 2.68 11.14 13.65
C VAL A 201 2.03 12.50 13.88
N ASP A 202 1.89 13.30 12.82
CA ASP A 202 1.19 14.58 12.84
C ASP A 202 -0.31 14.40 12.56
N ARG A 203 -0.67 13.41 11.76
CA ARG A 203 -2.06 13.12 11.40
C ARG A 203 -2.27 11.65 11.08
N ILE A 204 -3.40 11.11 11.53
CA ILE A 204 -3.85 9.75 11.22
C ILE A 204 -5.16 9.82 10.44
N GLU A 205 -5.23 9.12 9.31
CA GLU A 205 -6.47 8.79 8.62
C GLU A 205 -6.72 7.30 8.76
N ALA A 206 -7.88 6.89 9.28
CA ALA A 206 -8.23 5.47 9.45
C ALA A 206 -9.62 5.19 8.84
N LYS A 207 -9.70 4.14 8.01
CA LYS A 207 -10.92 3.75 7.31
C LYS A 207 -11.12 2.24 7.35
N HIS A 208 -12.29 1.82 7.83
CA HIS A 208 -12.73 0.44 7.71
C HIS A 208 -13.25 0.17 6.31
N ALA A 209 -12.85 -0.96 5.73
CA ALA A 209 -13.30 -1.39 4.42
C ALA A 209 -13.57 -2.90 4.40
N ILE A 210 -14.56 -3.32 3.63
CA ILE A 210 -15.02 -4.70 3.50
C ILE A 210 -14.50 -5.23 2.17
N GLU A 211 -13.93 -6.43 2.15
CA GLU A 211 -13.47 -7.03 0.89
C GLU A 211 -14.66 -7.28 -0.05
N ILE A 212 -14.51 -6.88 -1.32
CA ILE A 212 -15.50 -7.14 -2.37
C ILE A 212 -14.91 -8.11 -3.40
N ARG A 213 -15.65 -9.19 -3.67
CA ARG A 213 -15.30 -10.17 -4.72
C ARG A 213 -15.86 -9.68 -6.04
N VAL A 214 -15.02 -9.45 -7.04
CA VAL A 214 -15.45 -9.04 -8.39
C VAL A 214 -15.55 -10.22 -9.34
#